data_AF-A0A951Z9J5-F1
#
_entry.id   AF-A0A951Z9J5-F1
#
_cell.length_a   1.000
_cell.length_b   1.000
_cell.length_c   1.000
_cell.angle_alpha   90.00
_cell.angle_beta   90.00
_cell.angle_gamma   90.00
#
_symmetry.space_group_name_H-M   'P 1'
#
loop_
_entity.id
_entity.type
_entity.pdbx_description
1 polymer ?
#
loop_
_entity_poly.entity_id
_entity_poly.type
_entity_poly.pdbx_seq_one_letter_code
_entity_poly.pdbx_strand_id
1 'polypeptide(L)'
;MSADEVKAQGPDLGQGIGLEDFGDRQLLRGHVGKEAVVLARLGSEVLAIGARCTHYGGALDQGMLDGETLRCPTEEGVYGRLGLAWIPPELREGRGELQAAADGGLPERLIEVG
;
A
#
# COMPACT_ATOMS: atom_id res chain seq x y z
N MET A 1 17.33 -0.11 -17.55
CA MET A 1 16.33 -0.87 -16.77
C MET A 1 14.97 -0.29 -17.10
N SER A 2 14.17 -0.98 -17.91
CA SER A 2 12.95 -0.43 -18.50
C SER A 2 11.75 -0.61 -17.58
N ALA A 3 10.82 0.35 -17.63
CA ALA A 3 9.61 0.39 -16.80
C ALA A 3 8.65 -0.81 -16.98
N ASP A 4 8.90 -1.69 -17.95
CA ASP A 4 8.09 -2.86 -18.25
C ASP A 4 8.38 -4.07 -17.34
N GLU A 5 9.61 -4.19 -16.78
CA GLU A 5 9.98 -5.38 -15.98
C GLU A 5 9.39 -5.39 -14.57
N VAL A 6 8.90 -4.24 -14.07
CA VAL A 6 8.34 -4.11 -12.72
C VAL A 6 6.87 -4.58 -12.65
N LYS A 7 6.20 -4.76 -13.80
CA LYS A 7 4.75 -5.00 -13.88
C LYS A 7 4.33 -6.47 -13.77
N ALA A 8 5.20 -7.43 -14.04
CA ALA A 8 4.90 -8.87 -14.00
C ALA A 8 5.57 -9.58 -12.80
N GLN A 9 5.34 -9.07 -11.59
CA GLN A 9 5.77 -9.78 -10.39
C GLN A 9 4.64 -10.71 -9.93
N GLY A 10 4.95 -12.00 -9.81
CA GLY A 10 4.03 -13.05 -9.37
C GLY A 10 3.46 -13.91 -10.51
N PRO A 11 2.57 -14.89 -10.21
CA PRO A 11 1.99 -15.79 -11.19
C PRO A 11 0.99 -15.10 -12.14
N ASP A 12 0.77 -15.72 -13.31
CA ASP A 12 -0.33 -15.35 -14.22
C ASP A 12 -1.66 -15.88 -13.66
N LEU A 13 -2.44 -14.99 -13.07
CA LEU A 13 -3.72 -15.30 -12.44
C LEU A 13 -4.80 -15.65 -13.47
N GLY A 14 -4.59 -15.33 -14.75
CA GLY A 14 -5.47 -15.74 -15.84
C GLY A 14 -5.46 -17.25 -16.09
N GLN A 15 -4.42 -17.96 -15.64
CA GLN A 15 -4.34 -19.43 -15.69
C GLN A 15 -4.94 -20.11 -14.46
N GLY A 16 -5.41 -19.34 -13.47
CA GLY A 16 -5.81 -19.84 -12.16
C GLY A 16 -4.63 -20.09 -11.22
N ILE A 17 -4.95 -20.18 -9.93
CA ILE A 17 -4.02 -20.48 -8.84
C ILE A 17 -4.70 -21.40 -7.81
N GLY A 18 -3.90 -22.13 -7.04
CA GLY A 18 -4.36 -22.88 -5.87
C GLY A 18 -4.49 -22.01 -4.63
N LEU A 19 -5.29 -22.43 -3.65
CA LEU A 19 -5.36 -21.75 -2.35
C LEU A 19 -4.06 -21.92 -1.55
N GLU A 20 -3.30 -22.97 -1.83
CA GLU A 20 -1.96 -23.24 -1.31
C GLU A 20 -0.93 -22.19 -1.73
N ASP A 21 -1.12 -21.50 -2.86
CA ASP A 21 -0.18 -20.48 -3.36
C ASP A 21 -0.11 -19.25 -2.45
N PHE A 22 -1.16 -19.02 -1.65
CA PHE A 22 -1.16 -18.00 -0.62
C PHE A 22 -0.16 -18.32 0.50
N GLY A 23 0.08 -19.60 0.80
CA GLY A 23 0.74 -20.03 2.03
C GLY A 23 0.04 -19.43 3.25
N ASP A 24 0.83 -18.82 4.15
CA ASP A 24 0.32 -18.14 5.36
C ASP A 24 -0.13 -16.69 5.11
N ARG A 25 -0.07 -16.20 3.86
CA ARG A 25 -0.38 -14.81 3.51
C ARG A 25 -1.87 -14.64 3.19
N GLN A 26 -2.40 -13.46 3.44
CA GLN A 26 -3.75 -13.08 3.01
C GLN A 26 -3.77 -12.37 1.65
N LEU A 27 -2.63 -11.84 1.22
CA LEU A 27 -2.48 -11.13 -0.05
C LEU A 27 -1.49 -11.88 -0.95
N LEU A 28 -1.87 -12.03 -2.22
CA LEU A 28 -1.02 -12.60 -3.25
C LEU A 28 -0.97 -11.67 -4.46
N ARG A 29 0.23 -11.19 -4.79
CA ARG A 29 0.47 -10.42 -6.01
C ARG A 29 0.63 -11.35 -7.21
N GLY A 30 0.04 -10.98 -8.34
CA GLY A 30 0.24 -11.62 -9.63
C GLY A 30 -0.12 -10.65 -10.77
N HIS A 31 -0.42 -11.20 -11.93
CA HIS A 31 -0.83 -10.41 -13.09
C HIS A 31 -1.91 -11.12 -13.93
N VAL A 32 -2.66 -10.34 -14.70
CA VAL A 32 -3.52 -10.84 -15.79
C VAL A 32 -3.12 -10.10 -17.05
N GLY A 33 -2.48 -10.80 -17.98
CA GLY A 33 -1.79 -10.14 -19.10
C GLY A 33 -0.72 -9.18 -18.58
N LYS A 34 -0.87 -7.87 -18.87
CA LYS A 34 0.06 -6.81 -18.42
C LYS A 34 -0.40 -6.07 -17.15
N GLU A 35 -1.60 -6.37 -16.67
CA GLU A 35 -2.17 -5.70 -15.51
C GLU A 35 -1.73 -6.40 -14.23
N ALA A 36 -1.12 -5.64 -13.32
CA ALA A 36 -0.75 -6.15 -12.01
C ALA A 36 -2.02 -6.24 -11.13
N VAL A 37 -2.22 -7.38 -10.49
CA VAL A 37 -3.40 -7.69 -9.68
C VAL A 37 -2.98 -8.22 -8.32
N VAL A 38 -3.75 -7.92 -7.30
CA VAL A 38 -3.64 -8.51 -5.97
C VAL A 38 -4.89 -9.32 -5.70
N LEU A 39 -4.69 -10.56 -5.28
CA LEU A 39 -5.73 -11.40 -4.73
C LEU A 39 -5.75 -11.26 -3.21
N ALA A 40 -6.93 -11.03 -2.64
CA ALA A 40 -7.18 -10.99 -1.21
C ALA A 40 -7.99 -12.22 -0.80
N ARG A 41 -7.46 -13.00 0.15
CA ARG A 41 -8.12 -14.19 0.68
C ARG A 41 -8.96 -13.84 1.91
N LEU A 42 -10.27 -14.02 1.79
CA LEU A 42 -11.27 -13.80 2.83
C LEU A 42 -11.86 -15.16 3.24
N GLY A 43 -11.15 -15.87 4.12
CA GLY A 43 -11.53 -17.23 4.51
C GLY A 43 -11.48 -18.21 3.32
N SER A 44 -12.65 -18.61 2.82
CA SER A 44 -12.81 -19.48 1.63
C SER A 44 -12.99 -18.70 0.33
N GLU A 45 -13.16 -17.39 0.38
CA GLU A 45 -13.36 -16.55 -0.79
C GLU A 45 -12.06 -15.84 -1.19
N VAL A 46 -11.96 -15.52 -2.49
CA VAL A 46 -10.83 -14.78 -3.06
C VAL A 46 -11.37 -13.65 -3.90
N LEU A 47 -10.98 -12.41 -3.56
CA LEU A 47 -11.30 -11.22 -4.33
C LEU A 47 -10.06 -10.73 -5.11
N ALA A 48 -10.27 -10.09 -6.25
CA ALA A 48 -9.21 -9.56 -7.10
C ALA A 48 -9.35 -8.04 -7.27
N ILE A 49 -8.27 -7.30 -7.03
CA ILE A 49 -8.20 -5.84 -7.19
C ILE A 49 -6.90 -5.49 -7.93
N GLY A 50 -6.88 -4.40 -8.71
CA GLY A 50 -5.65 -3.92 -9.34
C GLY A 50 -4.56 -3.62 -8.30
N ALA A 51 -3.31 -4.01 -8.54
CA ALA A 51 -2.25 -3.98 -7.53
C ALA A 51 -1.76 -2.58 -7.13
N ARG A 52 -2.33 -1.53 -7.71
CA ARG A 52 -1.96 -0.14 -7.46
C ARG A 52 -3.16 0.62 -6.94
N CYS A 53 -3.01 1.28 -5.79
CA CYS A 53 -4.02 2.17 -5.25
C CYS A 53 -4.36 3.24 -6.30
N THR A 54 -5.65 3.44 -6.58
CA THR A 54 -6.13 4.41 -7.58
C THR A 54 -5.80 5.86 -7.20
N HIS A 55 -5.48 6.12 -5.93
CA HIS A 55 -5.11 7.44 -5.44
C HIS A 55 -3.70 7.85 -5.90
N TYR A 56 -2.65 7.23 -5.34
CA TYR A 56 -1.26 7.57 -5.67
C TYR A 56 -0.40 6.38 -6.09
N GLY A 57 -1.04 5.26 -6.44
CA GLY A 57 -0.36 4.12 -7.05
C GLY A 57 0.48 3.28 -6.09
N GLY A 58 0.26 3.43 -4.77
CA GLY A 58 0.86 2.58 -3.74
C GLY A 58 0.60 1.09 -3.99
N ALA A 59 1.58 0.25 -3.67
CA ALA A 59 1.54 -1.19 -3.96
C ALA A 59 0.62 -1.92 -2.98
N LEU A 60 -0.59 -2.28 -3.40
CA LEU A 60 -1.62 -2.80 -2.48
C LEU A 60 -1.24 -4.17 -1.88
N ASP A 61 -0.35 -4.93 -2.50
CA ASP A 61 0.20 -6.18 -1.95
C ASP A 61 1.12 -5.97 -0.73
N GLN A 62 1.60 -4.74 -0.52
CA GLN A 62 2.37 -4.34 0.66
C GLN A 62 1.46 -3.74 1.75
N GLY A 63 0.16 -3.61 1.47
CA GLY A 63 -0.84 -3.08 2.39
C GLY A 63 -1.26 -4.08 3.47
N MET A 64 -2.37 -3.77 4.14
CA MET A 64 -2.96 -4.61 5.19
C MET A 64 -4.41 -4.92 4.86
N LEU A 65 -4.79 -6.20 4.92
CA LEU A 65 -6.17 -6.63 4.81
C LEU A 65 -6.82 -6.65 6.20
N ASP A 66 -7.90 -5.89 6.37
CA ASP A 66 -8.66 -5.76 7.61
C ASP A 66 -10.15 -6.05 7.31
N GLY A 67 -10.59 -7.26 7.65
CA GLY A 67 -11.85 -7.80 7.15
C GLY A 67 -11.87 -7.78 5.62
N GLU A 68 -12.84 -7.09 5.03
CA GLU A 68 -12.99 -6.93 3.58
C GLU A 68 -12.27 -5.68 3.03
N THR A 69 -11.52 -4.95 3.88
CA THR A 69 -10.86 -3.69 3.51
C THR A 69 -9.37 -3.89 3.29
N LEU A 70 -8.89 -3.65 2.06
CA LEU A 70 -7.45 -3.58 1.77
C LEU A 70 -6.94 -2.15 1.93
N ARG A 71 -6.20 -1.89 3.02
CA ARG A 71 -5.60 -0.59 3.31
C ARG A 71 -4.35 -0.38 2.49
N CYS A 72 -4.28 0.75 1.78
CA CYS A 72 -3.08 1.16 1.05
C CYS A 72 -1.89 1.29 2.02
N PRO A 73 -0.68 0.81 1.66
CA PRO A 73 0.46 0.80 2.58
C PRO A 73 1.01 2.18 2.96
N THR A 74 0.73 3.24 2.20
CA THR A 74 1.33 4.55 2.49
C THR A 74 0.37 5.74 2.36
N GLU A 75 0.18 6.48 3.45
CA GLU A 75 -0.23 7.90 3.42
C GLU A 75 1.01 8.80 3.22
N GLU A 76 2.17 8.33 3.65
CA GLU A 76 3.50 8.93 3.50
C GLU A 76 3.79 9.28 2.03
N GLY A 77 3.31 8.46 1.09
CA GLY A 77 3.43 8.70 -0.35
C GLY A 77 2.70 9.97 -0.82
N VAL A 78 1.61 10.36 -0.13
CA VAL A 78 0.87 11.60 -0.39
C VAL A 78 1.74 12.80 -0.02
N TYR A 79 2.27 12.80 1.21
CA TYR A 79 3.13 13.87 1.73
C TYR A 79 4.38 14.04 0.87
N GLY A 80 5.07 12.93 0.55
CA GLY A 80 6.27 12.97 -0.29
C GLY A 80 6.03 13.58 -1.69
N ARG A 81 4.85 13.37 -2.30
CA ARG A 81 4.50 13.98 -3.60
C ARG A 81 4.26 15.48 -3.50
N LEU A 82 3.77 15.97 -2.36
CA LEU A 82 3.59 17.39 -2.06
C LEU A 82 4.90 18.07 -1.67
N GLY A 83 6.02 17.34 -1.63
CA GLY A 83 7.30 17.85 -1.13
C GLY A 83 7.31 18.04 0.38
N LEU A 84 6.41 17.36 1.10
CA LEU A 84 6.28 17.42 2.55
C LEU A 84 6.84 16.15 3.18
N ALA A 85 7.47 16.29 4.34
CA ALA A 85 7.68 15.16 5.22
C ALA A 85 6.33 14.57 5.68
N TRP A 86 6.29 13.27 5.97
CA TRP A 86 5.09 12.65 6.52
C TRP A 86 4.76 13.26 7.88
N ILE A 87 3.51 13.71 8.05
CA ILE A 87 3.00 14.20 9.32
C ILE A 87 2.26 13.05 10.00
N PRO A 88 2.80 12.50 11.10
CA PRO A 88 2.11 11.45 11.85
C PRO A 88 0.75 11.95 12.36
N PRO A 89 -0.27 11.08 12.44
CA PRO A 89 -1.64 11.45 12.84
C PRO A 89 -1.71 12.31 14.10
N GLU A 90 -0.88 12.02 15.10
CA GLU A 90 -0.82 12.70 16.41
C GLU A 90 -0.40 14.18 16.30
N LEU A 91 0.21 14.60 15.19
CA LEU A 91 0.61 15.99 14.94
C LEU A 91 -0.39 16.75 14.06
N ARG A 92 -1.42 16.11 13.51
CA ARG A 92 -2.39 16.70 12.55
C ARG A 92 -3.47 17.50 13.26
N GLU A 93 -3.05 18.59 13.89
CA GLU A 93 -3.85 19.35 14.86
C GLU A 93 -4.16 20.78 14.40
N GLY A 94 -3.79 21.15 13.17
CA GLY A 94 -4.00 22.48 12.60
C GLY A 94 -3.14 23.57 13.25
N ARG A 95 -1.97 23.22 13.80
CA ARG A 95 -1.05 24.11 14.54
C ARG A 95 0.18 24.52 13.75
N GLY A 96 0.18 24.34 12.44
CA GLY A 96 1.29 24.71 11.54
C GLY A 96 2.16 23.53 11.09
N GLU A 97 1.68 22.31 11.29
CA GLU A 97 2.36 21.06 10.96
C GLU A 97 2.73 20.96 9.47
N LEU A 98 1.93 21.53 8.56
CA LEU A 98 2.25 21.56 7.13
C LEU A 98 3.51 22.39 6.82
N GLN A 99 3.65 23.54 7.49
CA GLN A 99 4.83 24.39 7.34
C GLN A 99 6.05 23.70 7.95
N ALA A 100 5.89 23.12 9.14
CA ALA A 100 6.96 22.33 9.77
C ALA A 100 7.40 21.14 8.89
N ALA A 101 6.46 20.47 8.22
CA ALA A 101 6.77 19.38 7.27
C ALA A 101 7.51 19.86 6.01
N ALA A 102 7.24 21.07 5.54
CA ALA A 102 7.94 21.68 4.41
C ALA A 102 9.37 22.12 4.79
N ASP A 103 9.53 22.68 5.98
CA ASP A 103 10.80 23.25 6.46
C ASP A 103 11.71 22.21 7.13
N GLY A 104 11.27 20.96 7.28
CA GLY A 104 12.01 19.92 8.00
C GLY A 104 12.01 20.10 9.53
N GLY A 105 11.05 20.85 10.07
CA GLY A 105 10.88 21.16 11.49
C GLY A 105 9.98 20.18 12.27
N LEU A 106 9.60 19.04 11.70
CA LEU A 106 8.87 18.00 12.43
C LEU A 106 9.79 17.32 13.47
N PRO A 107 9.27 16.91 14.64
CA PRO A 107 10.05 16.16 15.62
C PRO A 107 10.47 14.81 15.05
N GLU A 108 11.71 14.39 15.32
CA GLU A 108 12.25 13.10 14.86
C GLU A 108 11.55 11.89 15.48
N ARG A 109 10.90 12.07 16.64
CA ARG A 109 10.20 11.01 17.36
C ARG A 109 9.04 11.54 18.18
N LEU A 110 7.99 10.72 18.29
CA LEU A 110 6.93 10.89 19.28
C LEU A 110 7.29 10.12 20.55
N ILE A 111 6.78 10.60 21.69
CA ILE A 111 6.87 9.92 22.98
C ILE A 111 5.45 9.67 23.50
N GLU A 112 5.25 8.54 24.15
CA GLU A 112 3.99 8.24 24.82
C GLU A 112 4.00 8.92 26.19
N VAL A 113 2.92 9.64 26.51
CA VAL A 113 2.78 10.30 27.81
C VAL A 113 1.98 9.36 28.70
N GLY A 114 2.65 8.79 29.71
CA GLY A 114 2.05 7.90 30.71
C GLY A 114 1.26 8.62 31.79
#